data_AF-A0A925NL28-F1
#
_entry.id   AF-A0A925NL28-F1
#
_cell.length_a   1.000
_cell.length_b   1.000
_cell.length_c   1.000
_cell.angle_alpha   90.00
_cell.angle_beta   90.00
_cell.angle_gamma   90.00
#
_symmetry.space_group_name_H-M   'P 1'
#
loop_
_entity.id
_entity.type
_entity.pdbx_description
1 polymer ?
#
loop_
_entity_poly.entity_id
_entity_poly.type
_entity_poly.pdbx_seq_one_letter_code
_entity_poly.pdbx_strand_id
1 'polypeptide(L)'
;MQKPCSVLFGLLSLGLVLQPAWGQGSPIPGQGAVYKSQGYSSAPVPGAASATPNSYAQPASYANNGAAPPAQKLKGTYSKLPLNIDDAKARIGELRSALSVSRPQDVQESIFQLAEWLSDMADAHWKLSLALAKNDGLKGASAQEKASALKFSSLKHEANLLKAELFIKQNRLPEALGPLVDIVVAEPKSLIGQAAYEKLKAIGFSEEAADAGYAPVAKSSGSGSSPSTAVVPAKAVKTVQVVKTTR
;
A
#
# COMPACT_ATOMS: atom_id res chain seq x y z
N MET A 1 -5.75 48.73 22.32
CA MET A 1 -4.81 48.27 23.37
C MET A 1 -5.28 46.89 23.84
N GLN A 2 -4.76 45.83 23.24
CA GLN A 2 -5.12 44.43 23.53
C GLN A 2 -3.89 43.73 24.11
N LYS A 3 -4.09 43.07 25.26
CA LYS A 3 -3.06 42.34 26.02
C LYS A 3 -2.84 40.95 25.40
N PRO A 4 -1.60 40.51 25.14
CA PRO A 4 -1.33 39.10 24.86
C PRO A 4 -1.20 38.31 26.17
N CYS A 5 -2.08 37.33 26.35
CA CYS A 5 -1.99 36.33 27.41
C CYS A 5 -0.96 35.27 26.99
N SER A 6 0.20 35.28 27.66
CA SER A 6 1.24 34.26 27.50
C SER A 6 0.84 33.02 28.29
N VAL A 7 0.59 31.91 27.58
CA VAL A 7 0.45 30.60 28.22
C VAL A 7 1.78 29.87 28.10
N LEU A 8 2.46 29.80 29.24
CA LEU A 8 3.68 29.08 29.52
C LEU A 8 3.31 27.60 29.73
N PHE A 9 3.70 26.69 28.85
CA PHE A 9 3.55 25.24 29.10
C PHE A 9 4.92 24.57 29.14
N GLY A 10 5.10 23.83 30.23
CA GLY A 10 6.38 23.38 30.76
C GLY A 10 7.07 22.30 29.95
N LEU A 11 8.38 22.48 29.88
CA LEU A 11 9.40 21.49 29.56
C LEU A 11 9.36 20.36 30.58
N LEU A 12 8.91 19.17 30.16
CA LEU A 12 9.04 17.94 30.96
C LEU A 12 10.12 17.07 30.32
N SER A 13 11.33 17.26 30.82
CA SER A 13 12.50 16.42 30.55
C SER A 13 12.28 15.05 31.21
N LEU A 14 12.11 13.99 30.41
CA LEU A 14 12.17 12.61 30.89
C LEU A 14 13.49 11.98 30.45
N GLY A 15 14.21 11.46 31.44
CA GLY A 15 15.62 11.12 31.39
C GLY A 15 15.97 9.93 30.52
N LEU A 16 17.13 10.09 29.87
CA LEU A 16 17.99 9.07 29.30
C LEU A 16 18.38 8.04 30.37
N VAL A 17 18.21 6.73 30.10
CA VAL A 17 18.93 5.69 30.83
C VAL A 17 19.83 4.96 29.85
N LEU A 18 21.11 5.28 29.93
CA LEU A 18 22.21 4.70 29.17
C LEU A 18 22.64 3.41 29.87
N GLN A 19 22.52 2.25 29.23
CA GLN A 19 23.14 1.01 29.72
C GLN A 19 24.50 0.77 29.01
N PRO A 20 25.59 0.52 29.76
CA PRO A 20 26.86 0.07 29.19
C PRO A 20 26.89 -1.46 29.04
N ALA A 21 27.07 -1.95 27.82
CA ALA A 21 27.44 -3.36 27.58
C ALA A 21 28.97 -3.47 27.57
N TRP A 22 29.50 -4.19 28.55
CA TRP A 22 30.91 -4.50 28.71
C TRP A 22 31.34 -5.57 27.69
N GLY A 23 32.52 -5.37 27.11
CA GLY A 23 33.10 -6.26 26.11
C GLY A 23 33.63 -7.58 26.67
N GLN A 24 33.67 -8.59 25.80
CA GLN A 24 34.41 -9.82 26.05
C GLN A 24 34.90 -10.45 24.73
N GLY A 25 36.21 -10.33 24.48
CA GLY A 25 37.02 -11.36 23.82
C GLY A 25 37.22 -11.31 22.30
N SER A 26 38.38 -10.82 21.86
CA SER A 26 39.10 -11.30 20.66
C SER A 26 40.23 -12.25 21.12
N PRO A 27 40.56 -13.33 20.39
CA PRO A 27 41.69 -13.35 19.45
C PRO A 27 41.38 -14.20 18.18
N ILE A 28 42.09 -14.16 17.05
CA ILE A 28 43.46 -14.66 16.83
C ILE A 28 44.05 -14.04 15.55
N PRO A 29 45.25 -13.43 15.63
CA PRO A 29 46.11 -13.11 14.49
C PRO A 29 46.97 -14.31 14.08
N GLY A 30 47.08 -14.56 12.77
CA GLY A 30 48.22 -15.24 12.16
C GLY A 30 48.23 -16.78 12.20
N GLN A 31 47.57 -17.41 11.23
CA GLN A 31 48.14 -18.63 10.63
C GLN A 31 48.21 -18.44 9.11
N GLY A 32 49.43 -18.17 8.67
CA GLY A 32 49.81 -18.27 7.27
C GLY A 32 50.04 -19.73 6.88
N ALA A 33 49.85 -19.99 5.60
CA ALA A 33 50.42 -21.13 4.91
C ALA A 33 50.57 -20.74 3.44
N VAL A 34 51.62 -19.95 3.19
CA VAL A 34 52.19 -19.74 1.87
C VAL A 34 53.03 -20.97 1.55
N TYR A 35 52.69 -21.68 0.47
CA TYR A 35 53.63 -22.59 -0.18
C TYR A 35 53.73 -22.19 -1.66
N LYS A 36 54.90 -21.69 -2.04
CA LYS A 36 55.38 -21.58 -3.43
C LYS A 36 56.05 -22.90 -3.82
N SER A 37 55.84 -23.36 -5.06
CA SER A 37 56.82 -24.08 -5.91
C SER A 37 56.14 -24.34 -7.27
N GLN A 38 56.35 -23.59 -8.36
CA GLN A 38 57.49 -23.58 -9.28
C GLN A 38 57.89 -24.95 -9.88
N GLY A 39 57.56 -25.15 -11.15
CA GLY A 39 58.48 -25.60 -12.21
C GLY A 39 58.57 -27.09 -12.57
N TYR A 40 58.66 -27.36 -13.88
CA TYR A 40 59.01 -28.62 -14.60
C TYR A 40 57.86 -29.65 -14.78
N SER A 41 57.63 -30.34 -15.89
CA SER A 41 58.07 -30.27 -17.29
C SER A 41 57.09 -31.15 -18.14
N SER A 42 56.99 -30.82 -19.42
CA SER A 42 56.18 -31.41 -20.51
C SER A 42 56.36 -32.90 -20.82
N ALA A 43 55.30 -33.55 -21.33
CA ALA A 43 55.30 -34.29 -22.62
C ALA A 43 53.85 -34.54 -23.15
N PRO A 44 53.63 -34.63 -24.49
CA PRO A 44 52.35 -34.37 -25.16
C PRO A 44 51.60 -35.64 -25.62
N VAL A 45 50.27 -35.57 -25.75
CA VAL A 45 49.46 -36.60 -26.41
C VAL A 45 49.00 -36.09 -27.78
N PRO A 46 49.47 -36.67 -28.89
CA PRO A 46 49.03 -36.31 -30.23
C PRO A 46 47.57 -36.71 -30.49
N GLY A 47 46.74 -35.79 -30.96
CA GLY A 47 45.55 -36.13 -31.75
C GLY A 47 44.15 -35.86 -31.18
N ALA A 48 43.96 -35.01 -30.16
CA ALA A 48 42.61 -34.59 -29.76
C ALA A 48 42.41 -33.08 -29.88
N ALA A 49 41.43 -32.72 -30.72
CA ALA A 49 41.12 -31.39 -31.21
C ALA A 49 40.86 -30.34 -30.12
N SER A 50 41.62 -29.25 -30.22
CA SER A 50 41.19 -27.85 -30.26
C SER A 50 39.84 -27.47 -29.63
N ALA A 51 39.89 -26.93 -28.41
CA ALA A 51 39.01 -25.83 -28.01
C ALA A 51 39.83 -24.81 -27.20
N THR A 52 40.23 -23.75 -27.88
CA THR A 52 41.00 -22.61 -27.37
C THR A 52 40.16 -21.68 -26.48
N PRO A 53 40.83 -20.78 -25.73
CA PRO A 53 40.34 -20.22 -24.48
C PRO A 53 39.71 -18.82 -24.61
N ASN A 54 39.08 -18.41 -23.51
CA ASN A 54 38.75 -17.02 -23.13
C ASN A 54 39.63 -15.95 -23.81
N SER A 55 38.99 -15.04 -24.52
CA SER A 55 39.53 -13.74 -24.88
C SER A 55 38.56 -12.64 -24.42
N TYR A 56 39.08 -11.77 -23.55
CA TYR A 56 38.45 -10.51 -23.19
C TYR A 56 38.34 -9.63 -24.43
N ALA A 57 37.15 -9.11 -24.71
CA ALA A 57 36.94 -8.02 -25.66
C ALA A 57 35.96 -6.98 -25.08
N GLN A 58 36.37 -5.73 -25.23
CA GLN A 58 35.81 -4.48 -24.74
C GLN A 58 34.41 -4.12 -25.29
N PRO A 59 33.76 -3.06 -24.75
CA PRO A 59 32.40 -2.69 -25.10
C PRO A 59 32.36 -1.91 -26.43
N ALA A 60 31.52 -2.37 -27.36
CA ALA A 60 31.20 -1.67 -28.59
C ALA A 60 29.70 -1.33 -28.62
N SER A 61 29.43 -0.03 -28.48
CA SER A 61 28.46 0.76 -29.23
C SER A 61 27.14 0.14 -29.72
N TYR A 62 26.07 0.77 -29.25
CA TYR A 62 24.79 1.04 -29.91
C TYR A 62 24.77 0.76 -31.43
N ALA A 63 24.05 -0.28 -31.82
CA ALA A 63 23.48 -0.43 -33.15
C ALA A 63 22.14 -1.15 -33.04
N ASN A 64 21.15 -0.50 -33.64
CA ASN A 64 19.73 -0.76 -33.64
C ASN A 64 19.35 -2.01 -34.47
N ASN A 65 18.19 -2.58 -34.13
CA ASN A 65 17.39 -3.60 -34.82
C ASN A 65 17.65 -5.08 -34.52
N GLY A 66 16.63 -5.71 -33.93
CA GLY A 66 16.39 -7.15 -34.02
C GLY A 66 15.97 -7.77 -32.70
N ALA A 67 14.65 -7.80 -32.46
CA ALA A 67 13.97 -8.59 -31.45
C ALA A 67 14.41 -8.36 -29.98
N ALA A 68 13.56 -7.66 -29.23
CA ALA A 68 13.55 -7.80 -27.78
C ALA A 68 13.55 -9.31 -27.44
N PRO A 69 14.46 -9.80 -26.57
CA PRO A 69 14.33 -11.17 -26.07
C PRO A 69 12.91 -11.32 -25.51
N PRO A 70 12.20 -12.41 -25.83
CA PRO A 70 10.83 -12.58 -25.37
C PRO A 70 10.85 -12.41 -23.86
N ALA A 71 10.12 -11.40 -23.38
CA ALA A 71 9.96 -11.13 -21.96
C ALA A 71 9.61 -12.47 -21.32
N GLN A 72 10.59 -13.04 -20.61
CA GLN A 72 10.38 -14.27 -19.88
C GLN A 72 9.24 -13.95 -18.93
N LYS A 73 8.06 -14.53 -19.20
CA LYS A 73 6.92 -14.47 -18.29
C LYS A 73 7.43 -15.03 -16.98
N LEU A 74 7.83 -14.14 -16.07
CA LEU A 74 8.26 -14.46 -14.72
C LEU A 74 7.09 -15.17 -14.07
N LYS A 75 7.08 -16.51 -14.13
CA LYS A 75 6.05 -17.35 -13.56
C LYS A 75 6.30 -17.42 -12.06
N GLY A 76 6.10 -16.29 -11.41
CA GLY A 76 6.11 -16.11 -9.97
C GLY A 76 4.92 -15.26 -9.60
N THR A 77 4.48 -15.37 -8.35
CA THR A 77 3.42 -14.57 -7.73
C THR A 77 3.53 -13.07 -8.06
N TYR A 78 4.75 -12.61 -8.35
CA TYR A 78 5.11 -11.25 -8.75
C TYR A 78 4.71 -10.79 -10.16
N SER A 79 4.35 -11.66 -11.12
CA SER A 79 3.92 -11.18 -12.46
C SER A 79 2.51 -10.58 -12.50
N LYS A 80 1.79 -10.59 -11.37
CA LYS A 80 0.53 -9.86 -11.18
C LYS A 80 0.69 -8.62 -10.31
N LEU A 81 1.88 -8.36 -9.78
CA LEU A 81 2.11 -7.24 -8.88
C LEU A 81 2.45 -5.99 -9.72
N PRO A 82 1.80 -4.87 -9.44
CA PRO A 82 2.00 -3.64 -10.18
C PRO A 82 3.41 -3.10 -9.95
N LEU A 83 4.16 -2.91 -11.03
CA LEU A 83 5.51 -2.33 -10.98
C LEU A 83 5.45 -0.79 -10.89
N ASN A 84 4.40 -0.20 -11.47
CA ASN A 84 4.21 1.25 -11.52
C ASN A 84 3.05 1.72 -10.64
N ILE A 85 3.06 3.00 -10.28
CA ILE A 85 2.02 3.66 -9.48
C ILE A 85 0.63 3.55 -10.15
N ASP A 86 0.57 3.71 -11.47
CA ASP A 86 -0.70 3.66 -12.20
C ASP A 86 -1.29 2.25 -12.25
N ASP A 87 -0.44 1.24 -12.45
CA ASP A 87 -0.85 -0.17 -12.38
C ASP A 87 -1.36 -0.52 -10.98
N ALA A 88 -0.73 0.05 -9.94
CA ALA A 88 -1.14 -0.18 -8.55
C ALA A 88 -2.52 0.41 -8.27
N LYS A 89 -2.78 1.62 -8.76
CA LYS A 89 -4.12 2.23 -8.68
C LYS A 89 -5.16 1.41 -9.42
N ALA A 90 -4.85 0.96 -10.64
CA ALA A 90 -5.75 0.10 -11.41
C ALA A 90 -6.06 -1.18 -10.64
N ARG A 91 -5.04 -1.83 -10.06
CA ARG A 91 -5.21 -3.05 -9.28
C ARG A 91 -6.05 -2.85 -8.02
N ILE A 92 -5.86 -1.73 -7.30
CA ILE A 92 -6.72 -1.35 -6.17
C ILE A 92 -8.18 -1.18 -6.62
N GLY A 93 -8.40 -0.52 -7.77
CA GLY A 93 -9.74 -0.34 -8.35
C GLY A 93 -10.42 -1.65 -8.72
N GLU A 94 -9.67 -2.58 -9.32
CA GLU A 94 -10.14 -3.94 -9.62
C GLU A 94 -10.52 -4.70 -8.35
N LEU A 95 -9.64 -4.70 -7.34
CA LEU A 95 -9.89 -5.42 -6.09
C LEU A 95 -11.04 -4.82 -5.28
N ARG A 96 -11.23 -3.49 -5.32
CA ARG A 96 -12.38 -2.81 -4.72
C ARG A 96 -13.69 -3.24 -5.36
N SER A 97 -13.71 -3.31 -6.69
CA SER A 97 -14.86 -3.79 -7.46
C SER A 97 -15.12 -5.27 -7.19
N ALA A 98 -14.08 -6.09 -7.20
CA ALA A 98 -14.16 -7.52 -6.91
C ALA A 98 -14.66 -7.80 -5.49
N LEU A 99 -14.20 -7.05 -4.48
CA LEU A 99 -14.67 -7.16 -3.11
C LEU A 99 -16.16 -6.86 -2.98
N SER A 100 -16.72 -6.02 -3.86
CA SER A 100 -18.14 -5.65 -3.86
C SER A 100 -19.05 -6.72 -4.48
N VAL A 101 -18.54 -7.50 -5.43
CA VAL A 101 -19.33 -8.47 -6.23
C VAL A 101 -19.02 -9.92 -5.87
N SER A 102 -17.79 -10.22 -5.45
CA SER A 102 -17.28 -11.57 -5.20
C SER A 102 -17.33 -11.93 -3.71
N ARG A 103 -17.16 -13.21 -3.40
CA ARG A 103 -17.04 -13.66 -2.01
C ARG A 103 -15.73 -13.15 -1.40
N PRO A 104 -15.71 -12.72 -0.12
CA PRO A 104 -14.51 -12.18 0.52
C PRO A 104 -13.29 -13.12 0.45
N GLN A 105 -13.51 -14.43 0.49
CA GLN A 105 -12.45 -15.44 0.46
C GLN A 105 -11.69 -15.45 -0.87
N ASP A 106 -12.38 -15.16 -1.99
CA ASP A 106 -11.80 -15.22 -3.33
C ASP A 106 -10.84 -14.03 -3.61
N VAL A 107 -11.01 -12.92 -2.89
CA VAL A 107 -10.21 -11.68 -3.05
C VAL A 107 -9.19 -11.46 -1.93
N GLN A 108 -9.30 -12.20 -0.82
CA GLN A 108 -8.48 -12.01 0.38
C GLN A 108 -6.99 -12.04 0.10
N GLU A 109 -6.52 -13.12 -0.53
CA GLU A 109 -5.10 -13.32 -0.81
C GLU A 109 -4.55 -12.21 -1.69
N SER A 110 -5.31 -11.79 -2.72
CA SER A 110 -4.87 -10.72 -3.62
C SER A 110 -4.77 -9.36 -2.93
N ILE A 111 -5.66 -9.05 -1.99
CA ILE A 111 -5.61 -7.82 -1.21
C ILE A 111 -4.40 -7.84 -0.26
N PHE A 112 -4.13 -8.98 0.38
CA PHE A 112 -3.04 -9.10 1.34
C PHE A 112 -1.68 -9.00 0.65
N GLN A 113 -1.51 -9.71 -0.46
CA GLN A 113 -0.31 -9.63 -1.29
C GLN A 113 -0.06 -8.22 -1.80
N LEU A 114 -1.11 -7.51 -2.24
CA LEU A 114 -0.98 -6.14 -2.70
C LEU A 114 -0.57 -5.18 -1.58
N ALA A 115 -1.15 -5.32 -0.39
CA ALA A 115 -0.81 -4.46 0.75
C ALA A 115 0.64 -4.65 1.21
N GLU A 116 1.11 -5.90 1.27
CA GLU A 116 2.51 -6.24 1.58
C GLU A 116 3.45 -5.69 0.52
N TRP A 117 3.16 -5.95 -0.76
CA TRP A 117 3.94 -5.42 -1.88
C TRP A 117 4.07 -3.90 -1.89
N LEU A 118 2.97 -3.18 -1.63
CA LEU A 118 3.00 -1.72 -1.55
C LEU A 118 3.83 -1.20 -0.37
N SER A 119 3.88 -1.96 0.73
CA SER A 119 4.77 -1.66 1.85
C SER A 119 6.23 -1.79 1.46
N ASP A 120 6.59 -2.92 0.83
CA ASP A 120 7.95 -3.17 0.36
C ASP A 120 8.40 -2.13 -0.67
N MET A 121 7.51 -1.74 -1.59
CA MET A 121 7.78 -0.70 -2.59
C MET A 121 8.00 0.68 -1.95
N ALA A 122 7.15 1.08 -1.01
CA ALA A 122 7.32 2.35 -0.30
C ALA A 122 8.68 2.38 0.44
N ASP A 123 9.03 1.29 1.12
CA ASP A 123 10.29 1.16 1.85
C ASP A 123 11.51 1.14 0.92
N ALA A 124 11.41 0.46 -0.23
CA ALA A 124 12.47 0.42 -1.23
C ALA A 124 12.77 1.81 -1.81
N HIS A 125 11.72 2.53 -2.24
CA HIS A 125 11.86 3.90 -2.74
C HIS A 125 12.38 4.86 -1.65
N TRP A 126 11.94 4.69 -0.39
CA TRP A 126 12.45 5.49 0.71
C TRP A 126 13.94 5.26 0.94
N LYS A 127 14.38 3.99 1.04
CA LYS A 127 15.80 3.63 1.20
C LYS A 127 16.66 4.12 0.03
N LEU A 128 16.16 4.01 -1.20
CA LEU A 128 16.85 4.53 -2.38
C LEU A 128 17.00 6.05 -2.32
N SER A 129 15.95 6.78 -1.92
CA SER A 129 16.01 8.24 -1.75
C SER A 129 17.10 8.67 -0.77
N LEU A 130 17.25 7.94 0.35
CA LEU A 130 18.29 8.19 1.36
C LEU A 130 19.69 7.88 0.85
N ALA A 131 19.85 6.84 0.03
CA ALA A 131 21.13 6.51 -0.59
C ALA A 131 21.56 7.59 -1.60
N LEU A 132 20.63 8.05 -2.44
CA LEU A 132 20.87 9.10 -3.44
C LEU A 132 21.12 10.48 -2.81
N ALA A 133 20.49 10.77 -1.68
CA ALA A 133 20.65 12.05 -0.97
C ALA A 133 22.09 12.32 -0.52
N LYS A 134 22.91 11.27 -0.37
CA LYS A 134 24.33 11.39 0.03
C LYS A 134 25.23 11.92 -1.08
N ASN A 135 24.76 11.92 -2.33
CA ASN A 135 25.51 12.42 -3.48
C ASN A 135 24.91 13.75 -3.95
N ASP A 136 25.69 14.83 -3.89
CA ASP A 136 25.24 16.18 -4.27
C ASP A 136 24.74 16.27 -5.72
N GLY A 137 25.29 15.46 -6.63
CA GLY A 137 24.86 15.40 -8.03
C GLY A 137 23.52 14.69 -8.26
N LEU A 138 23.00 13.95 -7.27
CA LEU A 138 21.80 13.12 -7.38
C LEU A 138 20.63 13.62 -6.53
N LYS A 139 20.67 14.86 -6.02
CA LYS A 139 19.58 15.43 -5.21
C LYS A 139 18.24 15.47 -5.94
N GLY A 140 18.24 15.72 -7.25
CA GLY A 140 17.02 15.67 -8.08
C GLY A 140 16.40 14.27 -8.10
N ALA A 141 17.21 13.24 -8.32
CA ALA A 141 16.76 11.84 -8.28
C ALA A 141 16.29 11.44 -6.88
N SER A 142 17.01 11.84 -5.82
CA SER A 142 16.60 11.61 -4.44
C SER A 142 15.20 12.19 -4.13
N ALA A 143 14.92 13.42 -4.57
CA ALA A 143 13.62 14.05 -4.38
C ALA A 143 12.50 13.30 -5.13
N GLN A 144 12.79 12.81 -6.35
CA GLN A 144 11.86 12.01 -7.12
C GLN A 144 11.56 10.67 -6.44
N GLU A 145 12.58 9.96 -5.95
CA GLU A 145 12.40 8.70 -5.23
C GLU A 145 11.61 8.88 -3.92
N LYS A 146 11.86 9.97 -3.20
CA LYS A 146 11.08 10.33 -2.01
C LYS A 146 9.61 10.57 -2.36
N ALA A 147 9.34 11.27 -3.47
CA ALA A 147 7.97 11.49 -3.93
C ALA A 147 7.28 10.18 -4.32
N SER A 148 7.99 9.24 -4.95
CA SER A 148 7.50 7.90 -5.25
C SER A 148 7.19 7.12 -3.97
N ALA A 149 8.07 7.15 -2.97
CA ALA A 149 7.84 6.50 -1.67
C ALA A 149 6.55 6.97 -0.99
N LEU A 150 6.30 8.29 -0.99
CA LEU A 150 5.08 8.87 -0.44
C LEU A 150 3.83 8.42 -1.21
N LYS A 151 3.89 8.35 -2.55
CA LYS A 151 2.78 7.86 -3.38
C LYS A 151 2.48 6.40 -3.07
N PHE A 152 3.50 5.54 -2.98
CA PHE A 152 3.30 4.14 -2.60
C PHE A 152 2.79 3.98 -1.17
N SER A 153 3.21 4.83 -0.24
CA SER A 153 2.65 4.85 1.13
C SER A 153 1.17 5.18 1.13
N SER A 154 0.73 6.17 0.33
CA SER A 154 -0.69 6.51 0.20
C SER A 154 -1.50 5.33 -0.39
N LEU A 155 -0.97 4.68 -1.43
CA LEU A 155 -1.60 3.48 -2.01
C LEU A 155 -1.64 2.31 -1.02
N LYS A 156 -0.62 2.15 -0.17
CA LYS A 156 -0.63 1.17 0.92
C LYS A 156 -1.79 1.42 1.88
N HIS A 157 -2.06 2.68 2.23
CA HIS A 157 -3.21 3.04 3.05
C HIS A 157 -4.54 2.69 2.35
N GLU A 158 -4.66 2.91 1.05
CA GLU A 158 -5.84 2.46 0.28
C GLU A 158 -6.01 0.93 0.28
N ALA A 159 -4.92 0.18 0.11
CA ALA A 159 -4.96 -1.28 0.17
C ALA A 159 -5.29 -1.80 1.58
N ASN A 160 -4.78 -1.15 2.62
CA ASN A 160 -5.13 -1.46 4.01
C ASN A 160 -6.59 -1.14 4.33
N LEU A 161 -7.17 -0.10 3.72
CA LEU A 161 -8.60 0.17 3.83
C LEU A 161 -9.41 -0.99 3.23
N LEU A 162 -9.03 -1.50 2.05
CA LEU A 162 -9.67 -2.68 1.46
C LEU A 162 -9.52 -3.92 2.34
N LYS A 163 -8.35 -4.10 2.96
CA LYS A 163 -8.10 -5.18 3.92
C LYS A 163 -9.02 -5.08 5.13
N ALA A 164 -9.22 -3.89 5.68
CA ALA A 164 -10.17 -3.66 6.76
C ALA A 164 -11.62 -3.92 6.34
N GLU A 165 -12.02 -3.45 5.15
CA GLU A 165 -13.36 -3.72 4.61
C GLU A 165 -13.62 -5.21 4.43
N LEU A 166 -12.62 -5.96 4.00
CA LEU A 166 -12.69 -7.42 3.90
C LEU A 166 -12.91 -8.06 5.27
N PHE A 167 -12.17 -7.63 6.30
CA PHE A 167 -12.35 -8.13 7.66
C PHE A 167 -13.74 -7.81 8.21
N ILE A 168 -14.26 -6.61 7.97
CA ILE A 168 -15.62 -6.23 8.34
C ILE A 168 -16.64 -7.15 7.64
N LYS A 169 -16.49 -7.42 6.34
CA LYS A 169 -17.36 -8.34 5.61
C LYS A 169 -17.31 -9.78 6.13
N GLN A 170 -16.18 -10.18 6.71
CA GLN A 170 -16.00 -11.49 7.34
C GLN A 170 -16.45 -11.54 8.80
N ASN A 171 -17.03 -10.45 9.34
CA ASN A 171 -17.35 -10.29 10.77
C ASN A 171 -16.13 -10.42 11.70
N ARG A 172 -14.92 -10.14 11.20
CA ARG A 172 -13.65 -10.16 11.92
C ARG A 172 -13.26 -8.74 12.37
N LEU A 173 -14.10 -8.15 13.21
CA LEU A 173 -13.97 -6.75 13.61
C LEU A 173 -12.66 -6.43 14.35
N PRO A 174 -12.16 -7.26 15.29
CA PRO A 174 -10.92 -6.97 16.01
C PRO A 174 -9.71 -6.80 15.06
N GLU A 175 -9.64 -7.59 13.99
CA GLU A 175 -8.56 -7.51 13.01
C GLU A 175 -8.69 -6.33 12.05
N ALA A 176 -9.90 -5.78 11.88
CA ALA A 176 -10.14 -4.57 11.10
C ALA A 176 -9.64 -3.30 11.81
N LEU A 177 -9.60 -3.30 13.15
CA LEU A 177 -9.28 -2.10 13.94
C LEU A 177 -7.87 -1.56 13.67
N GLY A 178 -6.86 -2.43 13.71
CA GLY A 178 -5.45 -2.02 13.53
C GLY A 178 -5.24 -1.23 12.24
N PRO A 179 -5.55 -1.82 11.06
CA PRO A 179 -5.40 -1.11 9.79
C PRO A 179 -6.21 0.19 9.70
N LEU A 180 -7.41 0.26 10.28
CA LEU A 180 -8.23 1.47 10.25
C LEU A 180 -7.63 2.60 11.10
N VAL A 181 -7.18 2.29 12.31
CA VAL A 181 -6.55 3.27 13.21
C VAL A 181 -5.23 3.77 12.61
N ASP A 182 -4.41 2.86 12.07
CA ASP A 182 -3.13 3.22 11.43
C ASP A 182 -3.33 4.22 10.28
N ILE A 183 -4.39 4.04 9.46
CA ILE A 183 -4.73 4.96 8.38
C ILE A 183 -5.16 6.34 8.93
N VAL A 184 -6.03 6.37 9.94
CA VAL A 184 -6.51 7.63 10.52
C VAL A 184 -5.38 8.42 11.17
N VAL A 185 -4.44 7.74 11.84
CA VAL A 185 -3.27 8.37 12.46
C VAL A 185 -2.31 8.92 11.39
N ALA A 186 -2.09 8.16 10.31
CA ALA A 186 -1.18 8.56 9.24
C ALA A 186 -1.72 9.74 8.41
N GLU A 187 -3.00 9.70 8.05
CA GLU A 187 -3.60 10.68 7.13
C GLU A 187 -5.00 11.18 7.58
N PRO A 188 -5.13 11.86 8.73
CA PRO A 188 -6.44 12.19 9.32
C PRO A 188 -7.31 13.13 8.47
N LYS A 189 -6.68 13.92 7.57
CA LYS A 189 -7.34 14.89 6.68
C LYS A 189 -7.55 14.35 5.26
N SER A 190 -7.01 13.19 4.94
CA SER A 190 -7.14 12.55 3.63
C SER A 190 -8.54 11.95 3.48
N LEU A 191 -9.02 11.83 2.24
CA LEU A 191 -10.26 11.11 1.94
C LEU A 191 -10.19 9.65 2.42
N ILE A 192 -9.00 9.05 2.41
CA ILE A 192 -8.77 7.68 2.88
C ILE A 192 -8.90 7.62 4.41
N GLY A 193 -8.33 8.60 5.11
CA GLY A 193 -8.47 8.75 6.57
C GLY A 193 -9.91 9.01 7.00
N GLN A 194 -10.63 9.87 6.27
CA GLN A 194 -12.07 10.11 6.47
C GLN A 194 -12.87 8.82 6.32
N ALA A 195 -12.63 8.06 5.23
CA ALA A 195 -13.31 6.80 4.99
C ALA A 195 -12.98 5.76 6.08
N ALA A 196 -11.73 5.65 6.52
CA ALA A 196 -11.34 4.75 7.61
C ALA A 196 -12.03 5.14 8.94
N TYR A 197 -12.10 6.42 9.25
CA TYR A 197 -12.81 6.92 10.43
C TYR A 197 -14.32 6.63 10.36
N GLU A 198 -14.94 6.77 9.18
CA GLU A 198 -16.34 6.37 8.98
C GLU A 198 -16.55 4.88 9.22
N LYS A 199 -15.62 4.01 8.83
CA LYS A 199 -15.70 2.58 9.16
C LYS A 199 -15.57 2.33 10.67
N LEU A 200 -14.66 3.02 11.35
CA LEU A 200 -14.51 2.95 12.82
C LEU A 200 -15.80 3.36 13.55
N LYS A 201 -16.48 4.39 13.07
CA LYS A 201 -17.82 4.76 13.57
C LYS A 201 -18.85 3.68 13.28
N ALA A 202 -18.88 3.14 12.05
CA ALA A 202 -19.86 2.14 11.63
C ALA A 202 -19.77 0.82 12.42
N ILE A 203 -18.57 0.44 12.89
CA ILE A 203 -18.37 -0.74 13.76
C ILE A 203 -18.59 -0.44 15.25
N GLY A 204 -18.88 0.82 15.62
CA GLY A 204 -19.10 1.24 17.01
C GLY A 204 -17.82 1.41 17.83
N PHE A 205 -16.65 1.56 17.20
CA PHE A 205 -15.39 1.77 17.91
C PHE A 205 -15.20 3.23 18.34
N SER A 206 -15.61 4.18 17.50
CA SER A 206 -15.50 5.62 17.79
C SER A 206 -16.85 6.18 18.22
N GLU A 207 -16.89 6.89 19.35
CA GLU A 207 -18.05 7.66 19.76
C GLU A 207 -18.26 8.86 18.82
N GLU A 208 -19.53 9.19 18.56
CA GLU A 208 -19.88 10.34 17.72
C GLU A 208 -19.60 11.62 18.50
N ALA A 209 -18.39 12.17 18.32
CA ALA A 209 -18.04 13.46 18.89
C ALA A 209 -18.91 14.55 18.24
N ALA A 210 -19.98 14.93 18.93
CA ALA A 210 -20.97 15.91 18.46
C ALA A 210 -20.40 17.32 18.17
N ASP A 211 -19.10 17.56 18.38
CA ASP A 211 -18.51 18.91 18.35
C ASP A 211 -17.08 18.99 17.77
N ALA A 212 -16.60 17.94 17.07
CA ALA A 212 -15.19 17.87 16.61
C ALA A 212 -14.90 18.47 15.21
N GLY A 213 -15.79 19.28 14.64
CA GLY A 213 -15.52 20.01 13.38
C GLY A 213 -15.27 19.13 12.14
N TYR A 214 -15.57 17.83 12.21
CA TYR A 214 -15.50 16.93 11.07
C TYR A 214 -16.81 17.04 10.29
N ALA A 215 -16.82 17.80 9.20
CA ALA A 215 -17.99 17.90 8.33
C ALA A 215 -18.20 16.55 7.63
N PRO A 216 -19.27 15.79 7.94
CA PRO A 216 -19.56 14.57 7.20
C PRO A 216 -19.89 14.95 5.75
N VAL A 217 -19.34 14.20 4.80
CA VAL A 217 -19.77 14.29 3.40
C VAL A 217 -21.21 13.81 3.38
N ALA A 218 -22.15 14.74 3.22
CA ALA A 218 -23.58 14.49 3.25
C ALA A 218 -23.95 13.41 2.23
N LYS A 219 -24.17 12.19 2.73
CA LYS A 219 -24.83 11.14 1.98
C LYS A 219 -26.30 11.54 1.90
N SER A 220 -26.73 11.97 0.73
CA SER A 220 -28.15 12.21 0.42
C SER A 220 -28.91 10.88 0.52
N SER A 221 -29.36 10.56 1.73
CA SER A 221 -30.36 9.52 1.96
C SER A 221 -31.72 10.04 1.49
N GLY A 222 -32.04 9.75 0.23
CA GLY A 222 -33.42 9.62 -0.19
C GLY A 222 -34.05 8.37 0.43
N SER A 223 -35.38 8.40 0.53
CA SER A 223 -36.29 7.37 1.06
C SER A 223 -36.41 7.35 2.58
N GLY A 224 -37.59 7.39 3.20
CA GLY A 224 -38.95 7.35 2.68
C GLY A 224 -39.88 7.36 3.88
N SER A 225 -40.83 8.27 3.90
CA SER A 225 -41.86 8.36 4.93
C SER A 225 -43.19 7.89 4.36
N SER A 226 -43.47 6.60 4.56
CA SER A 226 -44.84 6.12 4.75
C SER A 226 -44.99 5.71 6.20
N PRO A 227 -46.06 6.13 6.87
CA PRO A 227 -46.73 5.27 7.82
C PRO A 227 -48.18 5.02 7.43
N SER A 228 -48.49 3.73 7.39
CA SER A 228 -49.82 3.12 7.38
C SER A 228 -50.48 3.23 8.76
N THR A 229 -51.76 2.84 8.84
CA THR A 229 -52.74 2.82 9.97
C THR A 229 -53.42 4.19 10.27
N ALA A 230 -54.74 4.34 10.41
CA ALA A 230 -55.82 3.39 10.71
C ALA A 230 -57.24 3.99 10.49
N VAL A 231 -58.25 3.10 10.36
CA VAL A 231 -59.66 3.20 10.84
C VAL A 231 -60.75 3.94 10.01
N VAL A 232 -61.77 3.13 9.69
CA VAL A 232 -63.11 3.26 9.05
C VAL A 232 -64.09 4.05 10.01
N PRO A 233 -65.20 4.75 9.62
CA PRO A 233 -66.31 4.27 8.77
C PRO A 233 -67.13 5.25 7.87
N ALA A 234 -67.72 4.63 6.83
CA ALA A 234 -69.04 4.79 6.23
C ALA A 234 -69.77 6.16 6.24
N LYS A 235 -70.09 6.67 5.03
CA LYS A 235 -71.48 6.94 4.60
C LYS A 235 -71.62 7.15 3.09
N ALA A 236 -72.77 6.70 2.60
CA ALA A 236 -73.26 6.66 1.23
C ALA A 236 -73.31 8.01 0.49
N VAL A 237 -73.32 7.97 -0.85
CA VAL A 237 -74.51 8.25 -1.70
C VAL A 237 -74.07 8.38 -3.18
N LYS A 238 -74.56 7.45 -4.00
CA LYS A 238 -75.19 7.62 -5.34
C LYS A 238 -74.65 8.75 -6.26
N THR A 239 -74.23 8.41 -7.48
CA THR A 239 -75.05 8.64 -8.70
C THR A 239 -74.35 8.13 -9.96
N VAL A 240 -75.10 7.31 -10.67
CA VAL A 240 -74.93 6.80 -12.03
C VAL A 240 -74.97 7.95 -13.04
N GLN A 241 -74.11 7.95 -14.07
CA GLN A 241 -74.57 8.20 -15.45
C GLN A 241 -73.61 7.58 -16.48
N VAL A 242 -74.23 6.70 -17.26
CA VAL A 242 -73.79 6.10 -18.51
C VAL A 242 -74.12 7.09 -19.62
N VAL A 243 -73.16 7.46 -20.48
CA VAL A 243 -73.46 7.97 -21.82
C VAL A 243 -72.50 7.31 -22.82
N LYS A 244 -73.04 6.32 -23.53
CA LYS A 244 -72.64 5.98 -24.90
C LYS A 244 -73.00 7.17 -25.80
N THR A 245 -72.16 7.54 -26.76
CA THR A 245 -72.59 7.82 -28.15
C THR A 245 -71.39 7.95 -29.08
N THR A 246 -71.40 7.04 -30.03
CA THR A 246 -70.81 6.97 -31.37
C THR A 246 -70.76 8.30 -32.13
N ARG A 247 -69.62 8.60 -32.78
CA ARG A 247 -69.56 8.78 -34.24
C ARG A 247 -68.14 8.69 -34.74
#